data_AF-A0A815W313-F1
#
_entry.id   AF-A0A815W313-F1
#
_cell.length_a   1.000
_cell.length_b   1.000
_cell.length_c   1.000
_cell.angle_alpha   90.00
_cell.angle_beta   90.00
_cell.angle_gamma   90.00
#
_symmetry.space_group_name_H-M   'P 1'
#
loop_
_entity.id
_entity.type
_entity.pdbx_description
1 polymer ?
#
loop_
_entity_poly.entity_id
_entity_poly.type
_entity_poly.pdbx_seq_one_letter_code
_entity_poly.pdbx_strand_id
1 'polypeptide(L)'
;MCLPIVRCTSYQQQQWPILYDFISASVKVITNHWMYRWLLMCKASDSYARLIMFYIFVLSYTFCSDVQSAIIRTVTRDKYMLKPLINFPFLSQSLREFWGRRYNQLIGTIFRESIFQPVLQHLSSKTIVSLIVFVVSSLLHVHLAAVTFTDSRANMSNMIFFILHGIACTIEAHTPFKLPAPLSWLFTQLFLLATASLQIGAFTRVGPDFYTVNAPLLFQQKWIPKLPVPKFCPK
;
A
#
# COMPACT_ATOMS: atom_id res chain seq x y z
N MET A 1 13.48 -17.04 -3.48
CA MET A 1 13.08 -15.75 -2.86
C MET A 1 12.69 -16.07 -1.41
N CYS A 2 13.57 -15.81 -0.44
CA CYS A 2 13.24 -16.07 0.97
C CYS A 2 12.17 -15.09 1.42
N LEU A 3 11.12 -15.57 2.09
CA LEU A 3 10.23 -14.71 2.86
C LEU A 3 11.09 -13.78 3.73
N PRO A 4 10.75 -12.48 3.88
CA PRO A 4 11.61 -11.52 4.59
C PRO A 4 11.53 -11.74 6.10
N ILE A 5 11.99 -12.90 6.57
CA ILE A 5 11.98 -13.35 7.96
C ILE A 5 13.30 -12.94 8.60
N VAL A 6 13.21 -12.23 9.72
CA VAL A 6 14.37 -11.72 10.46
C VAL A 6 14.33 -12.22 11.90
N ARG A 7 15.50 -12.32 12.53
CA ARG A 7 15.60 -12.68 13.95
C ARG A 7 15.02 -11.55 14.81
N CYS A 8 14.22 -11.88 15.80
CA CYS A 8 13.67 -10.88 16.72
C CYS A 8 14.82 -10.29 17.57
N THR A 9 14.96 -8.97 17.59
CA THR A 9 15.93 -8.26 18.43
C THR A 9 15.24 -7.69 19.67
N SER A 10 15.99 -7.42 20.75
CA SER A 10 15.45 -6.93 22.03
C SER A 10 14.65 -5.62 21.89
N TYR A 11 15.00 -4.76 20.93
CA TYR A 11 14.29 -3.50 20.64
C TYR A 11 12.92 -3.70 19.95
N GLN A 12 12.66 -4.91 19.43
CA GLN A 12 11.44 -5.25 18.68
C GLN A 12 10.50 -6.17 19.48
N GLN A 13 10.82 -6.46 20.74
CA GLN A 13 9.95 -7.21 21.64
C GLN A 13 8.82 -6.32 22.14
N GLN A 14 7.73 -6.30 21.37
CA GLN A 14 6.44 -5.82 21.84
C GLN A 14 5.91 -6.77 22.92
N GLN A 15 5.23 -6.25 23.93
CA GLN A 15 4.57 -7.09 24.93
C GLN A 15 3.43 -7.87 24.25
N TRP A 16 3.45 -9.20 24.32
CA TRP A 16 2.48 -10.12 23.68
C TRP A 16 2.35 -10.01 22.15
N PRO A 17 3.44 -10.24 21.38
CA PRO A 17 3.46 -9.99 19.94
C PRO A 17 2.55 -10.95 19.17
N ILE A 18 2.46 -12.21 19.60
CA ILE A 18 1.57 -13.22 19.00
C ILE A 18 0.10 -12.81 19.16
N LEU A 19 -0.29 -12.41 20.39
CA LEU A 19 -1.67 -11.97 20.66
C LEU A 19 -2.02 -10.73 19.85
N TYR A 20 -1.08 -9.77 19.76
CA TYR A 20 -1.24 -8.58 18.92
C TYR A 20 -1.50 -8.94 17.46
N ASP A 21 -0.68 -9.83 16.87
CA ASP A 21 -0.83 -10.23 15.46
C ASP A 21 -2.19 -10.90 15.21
N PHE A 22 -2.67 -11.76 16.12
CA PHE A 22 -4.00 -12.37 16.03
C PHE A 22 -5.14 -11.35 16.15
N ILE A 23 -5.05 -10.41 17.10
CA ILE A 23 -6.06 -9.36 17.28
C ILE A 23 -6.08 -8.45 16.04
N SER A 24 -4.90 -8.00 15.59
CA SER A 24 -4.75 -7.16 14.40
C SER A 24 -5.35 -7.82 13.17
N ALA A 25 -4.99 -9.09 12.90
CA ALA A 25 -5.54 -9.86 11.80
C ALA A 25 -7.07 -9.96 11.88
N SER A 26 -7.61 -10.28 13.06
CA SER A 26 -9.05 -10.44 13.28
C SER A 26 -9.81 -9.13 13.04
N VAL A 27 -9.33 -8.03 13.62
CA VAL A 27 -9.92 -6.69 13.44
C VAL A 27 -9.89 -6.27 11.98
N LYS A 28 -8.77 -6.47 11.28
CA LYS A 28 -8.65 -6.12 9.85
C LYS A 28 -9.55 -6.99 8.97
N VAL A 29 -9.69 -8.29 9.24
CA VAL A 29 -10.61 -9.17 8.49
C VAL A 29 -12.05 -8.69 8.64
N ILE A 30 -12.50 -8.41 9.87
CA ILE A 30 -13.86 -7.92 10.14
C ILE A 30 -14.08 -6.55 9.47
N THR A 31 -13.14 -5.63 9.62
CA THR A 31 -13.22 -4.28 9.05
C THR A 31 -13.24 -4.32 7.53
N ASN A 32 -12.39 -5.14 6.90
CA ASN A 32 -12.40 -5.32 5.45
C ASN A 32 -13.70 -5.93 4.97
N HIS A 33 -14.21 -6.95 5.66
CA HIS A 33 -15.46 -7.58 5.25
C HIS A 33 -16.62 -6.59 5.30
N TRP A 34 -16.67 -5.76 6.35
CA TRP A 34 -17.65 -4.68 6.48
C TRP A 34 -17.52 -3.64 5.35
N MET A 35 -16.31 -3.15 5.08
CA MET A 35 -16.05 -2.19 3.99
C MET A 35 -16.38 -2.77 2.61
N TYR A 36 -15.97 -4.01 2.33
CA TYR A 36 -16.27 -4.72 1.10
C TYR A 36 -17.79 -4.79 0.86
N ARG A 37 -18.56 -5.17 1.89
CA ARG A 37 -20.03 -5.21 1.80
C ARG A 37 -20.65 -3.83 1.59
N TRP A 38 -20.06 -2.79 2.17
CA TRP A 38 -20.53 -1.42 1.95
C TRP A 38 -20.24 -0.94 0.52
N LEU A 39 -19.03 -1.18 0.01
CA LEU A 39 -18.61 -0.83 -1.35
C LEU A 39 -19.44 -1.55 -2.42
N LEU A 40 -19.87 -2.80 -2.17
CA LEU A 40 -20.78 -3.53 -3.06
C LEU A 40 -22.14 -2.85 -3.27
N MET A 41 -22.62 -2.05 -2.32
CA MET A 41 -23.90 -1.35 -2.45
C MET A 41 -23.80 -0.04 -3.23
N CYS A 42 -22.58 0.46 -3.45
CA CYS A 42 -22.35 1.77 -4.04
C CYS A 42 -22.02 1.66 -5.52
N LYS A 43 -22.76 2.39 -6.35
CA LYS A 43 -22.50 2.50 -7.80
C LYS A 43 -21.11 3.06 -8.08
N ALA A 44 -20.61 2.87 -9.29
CA ALA A 44 -19.41 3.55 -9.80
C ALA A 44 -19.42 5.07 -9.51
N SER A 45 -18.30 5.62 -9.04
CA SER A 45 -18.15 7.07 -8.80
C SER A 45 -16.68 7.48 -8.61
N ASP A 46 -16.36 8.72 -8.98
CA ASP A 46 -15.09 9.40 -8.69
C ASP A 46 -15.04 10.10 -7.32
N SER A 47 -15.93 9.72 -6.39
CA SER A 47 -15.98 10.27 -5.03
C SER A 47 -14.67 10.03 -4.26
N TYR A 48 -14.08 11.11 -3.75
CA TYR A 48 -12.90 11.05 -2.87
C TYR A 48 -13.19 10.31 -1.56
N ALA A 49 -14.42 10.40 -1.02
CA ALA A 49 -14.80 9.66 0.17
C ALA A 49 -14.77 8.13 -0.06
N ARG A 50 -15.20 7.68 -1.25
CA ARG A 50 -15.12 6.26 -1.64
C ARG A 50 -13.68 5.84 -1.89
N LEU A 51 -12.86 6.74 -2.42
CA LEU A 51 -11.44 6.50 -2.59
C LEU A 51 -10.74 6.30 -1.25
N ILE A 52 -11.03 7.14 -0.25
CA ILE A 52 -10.48 7.00 1.09
C ILE A 52 -10.92 5.67 1.71
N MET A 53 -12.20 5.29 1.57
CA MET A 53 -12.66 3.98 2.02
C MET A 53 -11.92 2.83 1.33
N PHE A 54 -11.71 2.92 0.02
CA PHE A 54 -10.95 1.91 -0.71
C PHE A 54 -9.49 1.88 -0.28
N TYR A 55 -8.89 3.03 -0.01
CA TYR A 55 -7.53 3.09 0.51
C TYR A 55 -7.41 2.42 1.88
N ILE A 56 -8.38 2.61 2.77
CA ILE A 56 -8.44 1.90 4.07
C ILE A 56 -8.63 0.39 3.84
N PHE A 57 -9.46 0.00 2.87
CA PHE A 57 -9.63 -1.40 2.47
C PHE A 57 -8.31 -2.03 2.00
N VAL A 58 -7.56 -1.36 1.12
CA VAL A 58 -6.24 -1.83 0.65
C VAL A 58 -5.25 -1.94 1.80
N LEU A 59 -5.20 -0.96 2.70
CA LEU A 59 -4.33 -1.01 3.87
C LEU A 59 -4.72 -2.14 4.82
N SER A 60 -6.01 -2.39 4.96
CA SER A 60 -6.53 -3.46 5.79
C SER A 60 -6.30 -4.84 5.15
N TYR A 61 -6.05 -4.94 3.85
CA TYR A 61 -5.61 -6.18 3.19
C TYR A 61 -4.25 -6.70 3.71
N THR A 62 -3.52 -5.89 4.49
CA THR A 62 -2.37 -6.34 5.28
C THR A 62 -2.70 -7.39 6.35
N PHE A 63 -3.97 -7.75 6.56
CA PHE A 63 -4.32 -8.88 7.43
C PHE A 63 -3.60 -10.17 7.01
N CYS A 64 -3.37 -10.40 5.71
CA CYS A 64 -2.60 -11.55 5.23
C CYS A 64 -1.16 -11.55 5.79
N SER A 65 -0.51 -10.38 5.85
CA SER A 65 0.81 -10.26 6.46
C SER A 65 0.78 -10.43 7.98
N ASP A 66 -0.30 -10.03 8.64
CA ASP A 66 -0.46 -10.24 10.09
C ASP A 66 -0.65 -11.74 10.40
N VAL A 67 -1.43 -12.46 9.58
CA VAL A 67 -1.59 -13.92 9.69
C VAL A 67 -0.25 -14.61 9.49
N GLN A 68 0.53 -14.23 8.46
CA GLN A 68 1.88 -14.77 8.26
C GLN A 68 2.79 -14.48 9.46
N SER A 69 2.71 -13.26 10.02
CA SER A 69 3.49 -12.86 11.20
C SER A 69 3.11 -13.71 12.42
N ALA A 70 1.81 -13.90 12.67
CA ALA A 70 1.29 -14.75 13.75
C ALA A 70 1.78 -16.21 13.60
N ILE A 71 1.73 -16.77 12.39
CA ILE A 71 2.22 -18.13 12.11
C ILE A 71 3.73 -18.22 12.39
N ILE A 72 4.53 -17.31 11.85
CA ILE A 72 5.99 -17.30 12.02
C ILE A 72 6.36 -17.19 13.50
N ARG A 73 5.76 -16.25 14.24
CA ARG A 73 6.03 -16.07 15.67
C ARG A 73 5.57 -17.27 16.49
N THR A 74 4.43 -17.87 16.17
CA THR A 74 3.93 -19.06 16.88
C THR A 74 4.84 -20.26 16.65
N VAL A 75 5.18 -20.58 15.40
CA VAL A 75 6.04 -21.73 15.04
C VAL A 75 7.44 -21.56 15.61
N THR A 76 7.98 -20.34 15.57
CA THR A 76 9.36 -20.09 16.02
C THR A 76 9.47 -19.73 17.50
N ARG A 77 8.36 -19.70 18.24
CA ARG A 77 8.28 -19.22 19.63
C ARG A 77 8.91 -17.84 19.80
N ASP A 78 8.49 -16.92 18.93
CA ASP A 78 8.90 -15.51 18.87
C ASP A 78 10.41 -15.28 18.61
N LYS A 79 11.14 -16.30 18.13
CA LYS A 79 12.55 -16.16 17.75
C LYS A 79 12.73 -15.40 16.44
N TYR A 80 11.77 -15.52 15.53
CA TYR A 80 11.77 -14.87 14.23
C TYR A 80 10.46 -14.13 14.01
N MET A 81 10.54 -13.10 13.16
CA MET A 81 9.38 -12.32 12.77
C MET A 81 9.43 -11.99 11.28
N LEU A 82 8.26 -11.76 10.70
CA LEU A 82 8.16 -11.21 9.35
C LEU A 82 8.53 -9.73 9.38
N LYS A 83 9.43 -9.31 8.48
CA LYS A 83 9.73 -7.89 8.30
C LYS A 83 8.45 -7.17 7.82
N PRO A 84 8.08 -6.03 8.42
CA PRO A 84 6.89 -5.31 8.01
C PRO A 84 6.98 -4.89 6.54
N LEU A 85 5.99 -5.31 5.76
CA LEU A 85 5.87 -4.91 4.34
C LEU A 85 5.55 -3.42 4.24
N ILE A 86 4.80 -2.90 5.21
CA ILE A 86 4.40 -1.50 5.35
C ILE A 86 4.69 -1.09 6.79
N ASN A 87 5.42 0.02 6.97
CA ASN A 87 5.87 0.55 8.25
C ASN A 87 5.33 1.97 8.45
N PHE A 88 4.13 2.09 9.03
CA PHE A 88 3.46 3.36 9.36
C PHE A 88 3.66 4.45 8.29
N PRO A 89 3.15 4.27 7.06
CA PRO A 89 3.39 5.17 5.93
C PRO A 89 2.86 6.58 6.18
N PHE A 90 1.83 6.72 7.00
CA PHE A 90 1.28 8.01 7.41
C PHE A 90 2.22 8.84 8.26
N LEU A 91 3.27 8.26 8.84
CA LEU A 91 4.27 9.03 9.61
C LEU A 91 5.40 9.57 8.73
N SER A 92 5.32 9.40 7.40
CA SER A 92 6.31 9.92 6.47
C SER A 92 6.31 11.44 6.48
N GLN A 93 7.49 12.03 6.67
CA GLN A 93 7.72 13.48 6.59
C GLN A 93 8.29 13.90 5.23
N SER A 94 8.58 12.93 4.36
CA SER A 94 9.06 13.16 3.00
C SER A 94 8.57 12.06 2.07
N LEU A 95 8.45 12.35 0.78
CA LEU A 95 8.08 11.35 -0.22
C LEU A 95 9.17 10.29 -0.37
N ARG A 96 10.44 10.69 -0.21
CA ARG A 96 11.58 9.77 -0.19
C ARG A 96 11.53 8.82 1.01
N GLU A 97 11.11 9.28 2.18
CA GLU A 97 10.90 8.41 3.34
C GLU A 97 9.72 7.46 3.12
N PHE A 98 8.62 7.96 2.55
CA PHE A 98 7.46 7.15 2.22
C PHE A 98 7.86 5.98 1.31
N TRP A 99 8.43 6.25 0.14
CA TRP A 99 8.79 5.21 -0.83
C TRP A 99 10.01 4.38 -0.40
N GLY A 100 10.99 5.00 0.26
CA GLY A 100 12.26 4.35 0.56
C GLY A 100 12.25 3.51 1.83
N ARG A 101 11.39 3.82 2.81
CA ARG A 101 11.49 3.24 4.17
C ARG A 101 10.17 2.76 4.77
N ARG A 102 9.03 3.24 4.28
CA ARG A 102 7.74 3.04 4.96
C ARG A 102 6.71 2.29 4.14
N TYR A 103 6.65 2.52 2.84
CA TYR A 103 5.69 1.87 1.97
C TYR A 103 6.32 0.71 1.20
N ASN A 104 5.57 -0.38 1.06
CA ASN A 104 5.86 -1.55 0.22
C ASN A 104 7.34 -1.99 0.17
N GLN A 105 7.91 -2.27 1.35
CA GLN A 105 9.34 -2.55 1.55
C GLN A 105 9.83 -3.79 0.80
N LEU A 106 8.97 -4.76 0.56
CA LEU A 106 9.29 -5.94 -0.26
C LEU A 106 9.56 -5.53 -1.71
N ILE A 107 8.63 -4.80 -2.34
CA ILE A 107 8.80 -4.30 -3.69
C ILE A 107 9.99 -3.34 -3.79
N GLY A 108 10.17 -2.47 -2.79
CA GLY A 108 11.36 -1.61 -2.71
C GLY A 108 12.67 -2.39 -2.66
N THR A 109 12.71 -3.52 -1.95
CA THR A 109 13.88 -4.41 -1.91
C THR A 109 14.11 -5.08 -3.27
N ILE A 110 13.04 -5.59 -3.89
CA ILE A 110 13.10 -6.20 -5.23
C ILE A 110 13.66 -5.19 -6.23
N PHE A 111 13.08 -3.99 -6.34
CA PHE A 111 13.58 -2.97 -7.26
C PHE A 111 15.02 -2.56 -6.95
N ARG A 112 15.40 -2.51 -5.68
CA ARG A 112 16.77 -2.19 -5.31
C ARG A 112 17.76 -3.23 -5.85
N GLU A 113 17.44 -4.51 -5.69
CA GLU A 113 18.32 -5.62 -6.06
C GLU A 113 18.27 -5.94 -7.55
N SER A 114 17.11 -5.82 -8.19
CA SER A 114 16.92 -6.21 -9.59
C SER A 114 17.15 -5.07 -10.59
N ILE A 115 17.03 -3.80 -10.17
CA ILE A 115 17.13 -2.64 -11.08
C ILE A 115 18.14 -1.63 -10.54
N PHE A 116 17.93 -1.11 -9.33
CA PHE A 116 18.70 0.03 -8.85
C PHE A 116 20.20 -0.26 -8.76
N GLN A 117 20.59 -1.34 -8.06
CA GLN A 117 22.02 -1.69 -7.90
C GLN A 117 22.69 -2.05 -9.23
N PRO A 118 22.12 -2.92 -10.09
CA PRO A 118 22.71 -3.22 -11.39
C PRO A 118 22.85 -2.00 -12.31
N VAL A 119 21.84 -1.12 -12.35
CA VAL A 119 21.89 0.07 -13.21
C VAL A 119 22.85 1.12 -12.65
N LEU A 120 22.95 1.28 -11.33
CA LEU A 120 23.90 2.21 -10.69
C LEU A 120 25.36 1.81 -10.94
N GLN A 121 25.66 0.54 -11.20
CA GLN A 121 27.01 0.12 -11.62
C GLN A 121 27.40 0.70 -12.98
N HIS A 122 26.42 1.05 -13.82
CA HIS A 122 26.62 1.60 -15.16
C HIS A 122 26.36 3.12 -15.23
N LEU A 123 25.62 3.68 -14.28
CA LEU A 123 25.28 5.09 -14.20
C LEU A 123 25.76 5.72 -12.89
N SER A 124 26.48 6.83 -12.96
CA SER A 124 27.04 7.48 -11.75
C SER A 124 26.00 8.26 -10.92
N SER A 125 24.78 8.49 -11.43
CA SER A 125 23.77 9.34 -10.77
C SER A 125 22.66 8.52 -10.11
N LYS A 126 22.66 8.48 -8.78
CA LYS A 126 21.60 7.87 -7.96
C LYS A 126 20.21 8.44 -8.27
N THR A 127 20.15 9.72 -8.63
CA THR A 127 18.90 10.41 -9.00
C THR A 127 18.32 9.84 -10.29
N ILE A 128 19.16 9.71 -11.34
CA ILE A 128 18.73 9.15 -12.62
C ILE A 128 18.28 7.70 -12.43
N VAL A 129 19.03 6.90 -11.68
CA VAL A 129 18.65 5.51 -11.40
C VAL A 129 17.33 5.43 -10.63
N SER A 130 17.10 6.32 -9.66
CA SER A 130 15.82 6.39 -8.96
C SER A 130 14.66 6.71 -9.89
N LEU A 131 14.84 7.64 -10.84
CA LEU A 131 13.83 7.96 -11.85
C LEU A 131 13.55 6.76 -12.76
N ILE A 132 14.58 6.02 -13.18
CA ILE A 132 14.42 4.78 -13.96
C ILE A 132 13.57 3.77 -13.18
N VAL A 133 13.80 3.61 -11.88
CA VAL A 133 12.98 2.71 -11.04
C VAL A 133 11.50 3.17 -11.03
N PHE A 134 11.23 4.48 -10.93
CA PHE A 134 9.86 4.99 -11.02
C PHE A 134 9.23 4.74 -12.41
N VAL A 135 10.00 4.88 -13.50
CA VAL A 135 9.53 4.56 -14.86
C VAL A 135 9.22 3.07 -15.00
N VAL A 136 10.08 2.17 -14.49
CA VAL A 136 9.80 0.73 -14.54
C VAL A 136 8.57 0.39 -13.69
N SER A 137 8.45 0.97 -12.49
CA SER A 137 7.25 0.81 -11.64
C SER A 137 5.99 1.30 -12.36
N SER A 138 6.08 2.43 -13.06
CA SER A 138 5.00 2.99 -13.89
C SER A 138 4.54 1.99 -14.95
N LEU A 139 5.46 1.45 -15.74
CA LEU A 139 5.13 0.47 -16.79
C LEU A 139 4.49 -0.80 -16.23
N LEU A 140 4.98 -1.29 -15.09
CA LEU A 140 4.37 -2.44 -14.41
C LEU A 140 2.94 -2.13 -13.97
N HIS A 141 2.66 -0.93 -13.45
CA HIS A 141 1.31 -0.56 -13.04
C HIS A 141 0.38 -0.25 -14.23
N VAL A 142 0.91 0.24 -15.34
CA VAL A 142 0.16 0.34 -16.61
C VAL A 142 -0.26 -1.04 -17.08
N HIS A 143 0.66 -2.02 -17.06
CA HIS A 143 0.34 -3.39 -17.41
C HIS A 143 -0.73 -3.99 -16.48
N LEU A 144 -0.55 -3.84 -15.16
CA LEU A 144 -1.53 -4.30 -14.17
C LEU A 144 -2.90 -3.64 -14.38
N ALA A 145 -2.93 -2.34 -14.65
CA ALA A 145 -4.18 -1.63 -14.92
C ALA A 145 -4.86 -2.17 -16.19
N ALA A 146 -4.10 -2.41 -17.26
CA ALA A 146 -4.62 -2.89 -18.54
C ALA A 146 -5.21 -4.31 -18.46
N VAL A 147 -4.65 -5.19 -17.62
CA VAL A 147 -5.16 -6.56 -17.43
C VAL A 147 -6.29 -6.64 -16.40
N THR A 148 -6.36 -5.68 -15.47
CA THR A 148 -7.31 -5.71 -14.35
C THR A 148 -8.59 -4.92 -14.64
N PHE A 149 -8.47 -3.81 -15.38
CA PHE A 149 -9.57 -2.87 -15.58
C PHE A 149 -9.92 -2.72 -17.05
N THR A 150 -11.21 -2.61 -17.30
CA THR A 150 -11.76 -2.18 -18.60
C THR A 150 -11.64 -0.66 -18.80
N ASP A 151 -11.49 0.11 -17.72
CA ASP A 151 -11.31 1.56 -17.76
C ASP A 151 -9.89 1.93 -18.24
N SER A 152 -9.77 2.22 -19.54
CA SER A 152 -8.48 2.58 -20.17
C SER A 152 -7.81 3.82 -19.56
N ARG A 153 -8.59 4.70 -18.89
CA ARG A 153 -8.05 5.85 -18.14
C ARG A 153 -7.09 5.41 -17.04
N ALA A 154 -7.31 4.23 -16.46
CA ALA A 154 -6.47 3.67 -15.40
C ALA A 154 -5.00 3.53 -15.84
N ASN A 155 -4.75 3.24 -17.12
CA ASN A 155 -3.39 3.11 -17.66
C ASN A 155 -2.64 4.44 -17.56
N MET A 156 -3.20 5.49 -18.14
CA MET A 156 -2.59 6.82 -18.15
C MET A 156 -2.49 7.39 -16.72
N SER A 157 -3.54 7.22 -15.90
CA SER A 157 -3.51 7.68 -14.51
C SER A 157 -2.42 7.00 -13.68
N ASN A 158 -2.24 5.68 -13.81
CA ASN A 158 -1.15 4.97 -13.13
C ASN A 158 0.23 5.44 -13.62
N MET A 159 0.38 5.68 -14.92
CA MET A 159 1.64 6.21 -15.44
C MET A 159 1.97 7.58 -14.85
N ILE A 160 1.00 8.51 -14.89
CA ILE A 160 1.17 9.86 -14.34
C ILE A 160 1.50 9.80 -12.84
N PHE A 161 0.85 8.92 -12.08
CA PHE A 161 1.11 8.75 -10.65
C PHE A 161 2.59 8.47 -10.36
N PHE A 162 3.18 7.44 -10.97
CA PHE A 162 4.55 7.05 -10.66
C PHE A 162 5.59 8.06 -11.19
N ILE A 163 5.35 8.63 -12.37
CA ILE A 163 6.24 9.66 -12.92
C ILE A 163 6.22 10.92 -12.05
N LEU A 164 5.03 11.39 -11.67
CA LEU A 164 4.87 12.54 -10.78
C LEU A 164 5.57 12.31 -9.44
N HIS A 165 5.42 11.13 -8.83
CA HIS A 165 6.10 10.79 -7.57
C HIS A 165 7.63 10.72 -7.73
N GLY A 166 8.14 10.21 -8.85
CA GLY A 166 9.56 10.18 -9.15
C GLY A 166 10.17 11.56 -9.32
N ILE A 167 9.47 12.45 -10.02
CA ILE A 167 9.87 13.87 -10.16
C ILE A 167 9.83 14.55 -8.78
N ALA A 168 8.75 14.38 -8.02
CA ALA A 168 8.62 14.98 -6.69
C ALA A 168 9.73 14.51 -5.72
N CYS A 169 10.06 13.21 -5.70
CA CYS A 169 11.19 12.68 -4.93
C CYS A 169 12.53 13.26 -5.38
N THR A 170 12.69 13.50 -6.68
CA THR A 170 13.90 14.09 -7.26
C THR A 170 14.05 15.55 -6.85
N ILE A 171 12.97 16.34 -6.94
CA ILE A 171 12.92 17.72 -6.47
C ILE A 171 13.27 17.75 -4.97
N GLU A 172 12.58 16.95 -4.16
CA GLU A 172 12.84 16.84 -2.71
C GLU A 172 14.28 16.45 -2.37
N ALA A 173 14.96 15.65 -3.22
CA ALA A 173 16.36 15.30 -3.02
C ALA A 173 17.34 16.46 -3.26
N HIS A 174 16.97 17.45 -4.07
CA HIS A 174 17.82 18.60 -4.42
C HIS A 174 17.35 19.90 -3.78
N THR A 175 16.21 19.91 -3.09
CA THR A 175 15.75 21.06 -2.30
C THR A 175 16.57 21.16 -1.01
N PRO A 176 17.37 22.22 -0.82
CA PRO A 176 18.20 22.37 0.39
C PRO A 176 17.37 22.78 1.62
N PHE A 177 16.16 23.28 1.39
CA PHE A 177 15.27 23.77 2.44
C PHE A 177 14.62 22.63 3.22
N LYS A 178 14.72 22.67 4.55
CA LYS A 178 14.03 21.76 5.45
C LYS A 178 12.89 22.48 6.15
N LEU A 179 11.67 22.03 5.88
CA LEU A 179 10.49 22.46 6.61
C LEU A 179 10.50 21.88 8.04
N PRO A 180 9.86 22.55 9.01
CA PRO A 180 9.54 21.96 10.31
C PRO A 180 8.76 20.66 10.15
N ALA A 181 9.02 19.67 11.02
CA ALA A 181 8.47 18.32 10.90
C ALA A 181 6.94 18.25 10.72
N PRO A 182 6.10 19.06 11.42
CA PRO A 182 4.66 19.04 11.21
C PRO A 182 4.24 19.51 9.80
N LEU A 183 4.94 20.51 9.26
CA LEU A 183 4.68 21.02 7.92
C LEU A 183 5.13 20.03 6.86
N SER A 184 6.33 19.47 7.00
CA SER A 184 6.85 18.39 6.14
C SER A 184 5.89 17.19 6.07
N TRP A 185 5.41 16.75 7.25
CA TRP A 185 4.40 15.72 7.35
C TRP A 185 3.12 16.11 6.62
N LEU A 186 2.57 17.29 6.89
CA LEU A 186 1.33 17.75 6.28
C LEU A 186 1.43 17.80 4.75
N PHE A 187 2.48 18.42 4.21
CA PHE A 187 2.69 18.48 2.75
C PHE A 187 2.85 17.09 2.14
N THR A 188 3.58 16.19 2.80
CA THR A 188 3.73 14.81 2.34
C THR A 188 2.38 14.11 2.28
N GLN A 189 1.56 14.20 3.34
CA GLN A 189 0.24 13.57 3.37
C GLN A 189 -0.72 14.19 2.36
N LEU A 190 -0.73 15.52 2.21
CA LEU A 190 -1.56 16.20 1.22
C LEU A 190 -1.19 15.77 -0.21
N PHE A 191 0.10 15.69 -0.52
CA PHE A 191 0.56 15.22 -1.83
C PHE A 191 0.11 13.78 -2.09
N LEU A 192 0.35 12.86 -1.13
CA LEU A 192 -0.05 11.46 -1.24
C LEU A 192 -1.58 11.30 -1.43
N LEU A 193 -2.38 12.07 -0.70
CA LEU A 193 -3.83 12.04 -0.82
C LEU A 193 -4.32 12.60 -2.15
N ALA A 194 -3.76 13.73 -2.59
CA ALA A 194 -4.13 14.37 -3.85
C ALA A 194 -3.83 13.48 -5.06
N THR A 195 -2.73 12.72 -5.02
CA THR A 195 -2.34 11.83 -6.12
C THR A 195 -2.94 10.43 -6.01
N ALA A 196 -3.49 10.03 -4.87
CA ALA A 196 -4.06 8.68 -4.66
C ALA A 196 -5.10 8.31 -5.74
N SER A 197 -5.93 9.27 -6.16
CA SER A 197 -6.94 9.09 -7.23
C SER A 197 -6.39 8.61 -8.56
N LEU A 198 -5.13 8.94 -8.85
CA LEU A 198 -4.46 8.51 -10.08
C LEU A 198 -4.15 7.01 -10.07
N GLN A 199 -3.80 6.45 -8.91
CA GLN A 199 -3.47 5.03 -8.80
C GLN A 199 -4.71 4.17 -8.50
N ILE A 200 -5.50 4.57 -7.50
CA ILE A 200 -6.60 3.74 -6.97
C ILE A 200 -8.00 4.17 -7.42
N GLY A 201 -8.14 5.28 -8.16
CA GLY A 201 -9.45 5.75 -8.62
C GLY A 201 -10.16 4.79 -9.58
N ALA A 202 -9.41 3.93 -10.28
CA ALA A 202 -10.00 2.91 -11.16
C ALA A 202 -10.94 1.97 -10.38
N PHE A 203 -10.57 1.60 -9.15
CA PHE A 203 -11.39 0.72 -8.31
C PHE A 203 -12.71 1.36 -7.90
N THR A 204 -12.78 2.69 -7.73
CA THR A 204 -14.03 3.39 -7.40
C THR A 204 -14.86 3.68 -8.64
N ARG A 205 -14.21 3.87 -9.80
CA ARG A 205 -14.87 4.08 -11.11
C ARG A 205 -15.48 2.83 -11.70
N VAL A 206 -14.84 1.67 -11.57
CA VAL A 206 -15.47 0.39 -11.93
C VAL A 206 -16.56 0.05 -10.91
N GLY A 207 -16.33 0.40 -9.64
CA GLY A 207 -17.35 0.29 -8.60
C GLY A 207 -17.65 -1.17 -8.24
N PRO A 208 -18.93 -1.55 -8.05
CA PRO A 208 -19.31 -2.83 -7.48
C PRO A 208 -18.91 -4.02 -8.37
N ASP A 209 -18.84 -3.82 -9.70
CA ASP A 209 -18.52 -4.84 -10.69
C ASP A 209 -17.13 -5.45 -10.48
N PHE A 210 -16.17 -4.65 -10.01
CA PHE A 210 -14.84 -5.17 -9.68
C PHE A 210 -14.90 -6.17 -8.53
N TYR A 211 -15.67 -5.85 -7.49
CA TYR A 211 -15.76 -6.66 -6.27
C TYR A 211 -16.60 -7.92 -6.44
N THR A 212 -17.62 -7.90 -7.30
CA THR A 212 -18.45 -9.08 -7.57
C THR A 212 -17.65 -10.15 -8.33
N VAL A 213 -16.84 -9.74 -9.31
CA VAL A 213 -15.97 -10.65 -10.08
C VAL A 213 -14.78 -11.12 -9.23
N ASN A 214 -14.22 -10.25 -8.38
CA ASN A 214 -13.03 -10.54 -7.57
C ASN A 214 -13.36 -10.72 -6.08
N ALA A 215 -14.45 -11.42 -5.78
CA ALA A 215 -14.89 -11.64 -4.40
C ALA A 215 -13.82 -12.40 -3.60
N PRO A 216 -13.31 -11.87 -2.47
CA PRO A 216 -12.35 -12.59 -1.65
C PRO A 216 -12.93 -13.90 -1.13
N LEU A 217 -12.21 -15.02 -1.31
CA LEU A 217 -12.67 -16.37 -0.91
C LEU A 217 -13.13 -16.45 0.55
N LEU A 218 -12.44 -15.73 1.43
CA LEU A 218 -12.76 -15.68 2.86
C LEU A 218 -14.11 -14.98 3.12
N PHE A 219 -14.48 -13.96 2.34
CA PHE A 219 -15.66 -13.11 2.60
C PHE A 219 -17.00 -13.75 2.23
N GLN A 220 -16.96 -14.90 1.53
CA GLN A 220 -18.15 -15.69 1.26
C GLN A 220 -18.48 -16.68 2.39
N GLN A 221 -17.58 -16.83 3.38
CA GLN A 221 -17.75 -17.81 4.44
C GLN A 221 -18.81 -17.39 5.46
N LYS A 222 -19.62 -18.35 5.92
CA LYS A 222 -20.74 -18.10 6.86
C LYS A 222 -20.29 -17.70 8.26
N TRP A 223 -19.06 -18.05 8.65
CA TRP A 223 -18.54 -17.80 10.00
C TRP A 223 -18.02 -16.37 10.20
N ILE A 224 -17.84 -15.58 9.14
CA ILE A 224 -17.44 -14.17 9.30
C ILE A 224 -18.67 -13.35 9.71
N PRO A 225 -18.59 -12.56 10.81
CA PRO A 225 -19.69 -11.70 11.24
C PRO A 225 -20.12 -10.70 10.15
N LYS A 226 -21.40 -10.73 9.79
CA LYS A 226 -22.00 -9.79 8.83
C LYS A 226 -22.52 -8.55 9.54
N LEU A 227 -21.60 -7.67 9.93
CA LEU A 227 -21.95 -6.40 10.58
C LEU A 227 -22.90 -5.54 9.71
N PRO A 228 -23.79 -4.73 10.30
CA PRO A 228 -24.70 -3.86 9.55
C PRO A 228 -23.90 -2.80 8.78
N VAL A 229 -24.24 -2.59 7.51
CA VAL A 229 -23.61 -1.60 6.64
C VAL A 229 -24.54 -0.40 6.42
N PRO A 230 -24.02 0.84 6.32
CA PRO A 230 -24.85 2.02 6.08
C PRO A 230 -25.61 1.95 4.74
N LYS A 231 -26.87 2.40 4.72
CA LYS A 231 -27.70 2.40 3.50
C LYS A 231 -27.35 3.52 2.51
N PHE A 232 -26.52 4.47 2.90
CA PHE A 232 -26.07 5.56 2.05
C PHE A 232 -24.68 5.26 1.49
N CYS A 233 -24.34 5.91 0.39
CA CYS A 233 -22.99 5.88 -0.16
C CYS A 233 -22.24 7.17 0.18
N PRO A 234 -20.94 7.08 0.53
CA PRO A 234 -20.11 8.26 0.67
C PRO A 234 -20.14 9.05 -0.64
N LYS A 235 -20.28 10.37 -0.54
CA LYS A 235 -20.21 11.30 -1.67
C LYS A 235 -18.90 12.05 -1.60
#